data_AF-A0A081GNF9-F1
#
_entry.id   AF-A0A081GNF9-F1
#
_cell.length_a   1.000
_cell.length_b   1.000
_cell.length_c   1.000
_cell.angle_alpha   90.00
_cell.angle_beta   90.00
_cell.angle_gamma   90.00
#
_symmetry.space_group_name_H-M   'P 1'
#
loop_
_entity.id
_entity.type
_entity.pdbx_description
1 polymer ?
#
loop_
_entity_poly.entity_id
_entity_poly.type
_entity_poly.pdbx_seq_one_letter_code
_entity_poly.pdbx_strand_id
1 'polypeptide(L)'
;MSSSPEAPEPSAWLTVFLTTATTVFLAELGDKTQLAALLLSAQSGQPLTVFLGASLALICSSLVGVLLGRWLSTMMPPHQLERAAGLLMVALGLWLGRQAVLHIAPQHLLPS
;
A
#
# COMPACT_ATOMS: atom_id res chain seq x y z
N MET A 1 6.85 38.57 37.58
CA MET A 1 6.13 38.49 36.29
C MET A 1 7.07 37.80 35.30
N SER A 2 7.06 36.46 35.25
CA SER A 2 7.95 35.64 34.41
C SER A 2 7.19 35.17 33.18
N SER A 3 7.30 35.91 32.08
CA SER A 3 6.83 35.44 30.78
C SER A 3 7.73 34.29 30.33
N SER A 4 7.25 33.06 30.49
CA SER A 4 7.89 31.88 29.89
C SER A 4 7.90 32.05 28.37
N PRO A 5 9.00 31.69 27.68
CA PRO A 5 9.04 31.75 26.22
C PRO A 5 8.00 30.79 25.64
N GLU A 6 7.03 31.34 24.92
CA GLU A 6 6.05 30.57 24.13
C GLU A 6 6.83 29.81 23.04
N ALA A 7 6.75 28.48 23.05
CA ALA A 7 7.44 27.67 22.06
C ALA A 7 6.86 27.96 20.67
N PRO A 8 7.67 27.98 19.60
CA PRO A 8 7.16 28.23 18.26
C PRO A 8 6.17 27.12 17.87
N GLU A 9 4.89 27.47 17.77
CA GLU A 9 3.85 26.58 17.28
C GLU A 9 4.23 26.12 15.86
N PRO A 10 4.45 24.82 15.62
CA PRO A 10 4.78 24.35 14.29
C PRO A 10 3.66 24.73 13.34
N SER A 11 4.02 25.30 12.19
CA SER A 11 3.05 25.74 11.21
C SER A 11 2.11 24.58 10.83
N ALA A 12 0.79 24.81 10.86
CA ALA A 12 -0.20 23.75 10.67
C ALA A 12 0.03 22.89 9.41
N TRP A 13 0.60 23.47 8.34
CA TRP A 13 0.97 22.75 7.13
C TRP A 13 2.10 21.72 7.33
N LEU A 14 3.12 22.05 8.15
CA LEU A 14 4.19 21.11 8.51
C LEU A 14 3.62 19.95 9.32
N THR A 15 2.75 20.25 10.28
CA THR A 15 2.12 19.22 11.12
C THR A 15 1.29 18.26 10.27
N VAL A 16 0.45 18.78 9.36
CA VAL A 16 -0.35 17.95 8.44
C VAL A 16 0.54 17.16 7.48
N PHE A 17 1.58 17.78 6.91
CA PHE A 17 2.51 17.12 6.02
C PHE A 17 3.24 15.97 6.74
N LEU A 18 3.85 16.24 7.90
CA LEU A 18 4.63 15.25 8.64
C LEU A 18 3.75 14.10 9.16
N THR A 19 2.56 14.40 9.69
CA THR A 19 1.64 13.36 10.18
C THR A 19 1.14 12.48 9.03
N THR A 20 0.74 13.07 7.90
CA THR A 20 0.28 12.31 6.73
C THR A 20 1.43 11.53 6.11
N ALA A 21 2.59 12.16 5.89
CA ALA A 21 3.77 11.51 5.32
C ALA A 21 4.23 10.35 6.20
N THR A 22 4.31 10.53 7.51
CA THR A 22 4.73 9.46 8.43
C THR A 22 3.70 8.32 8.45
N THR A 23 2.40 8.63 8.51
CA THR A 23 1.35 7.61 8.54
C THR A 23 1.33 6.78 7.26
N VAL A 24 1.34 7.43 6.10
CA VAL A 24 1.36 6.76 4.79
C VAL A 24 2.68 6.01 4.60
N PHE A 25 3.81 6.62 4.94
CA PHE A 25 5.10 5.96 4.86
C PHE A 25 5.14 4.69 5.70
N LEU A 26 4.66 4.72 6.96
CA LEU A 26 4.62 3.54 7.82
C LEU A 26 3.65 2.46 7.30
N ALA A 27 2.50 2.87 6.74
CA ALA A 27 1.52 1.94 6.18
C ALA A 27 2.04 1.24 4.92
N GLU A 28 2.85 1.93 4.11
CA GLU A 28 3.38 1.45 2.84
C GLU A 28 4.81 0.90 2.94
N LEU A 29 5.49 1.05 4.08
CA LEU A 29 6.91 0.71 4.24
C LEU A 29 7.11 -0.80 4.07
N GLY A 30 7.87 -1.19 3.06
CA GLY A 30 8.21 -2.59 2.84
C GLY A 30 7.11 -3.39 2.16
N ASP A 31 6.20 -2.73 1.43
CA ASP A 31 5.38 -3.45 0.48
C ASP A 31 6.27 -4.21 -0.52
N LYS A 32 5.77 -5.37 -0.99
CA LYS A 32 6.50 -6.26 -1.89
C LYS A 32 6.93 -5.54 -3.17
N THR A 33 6.17 -4.55 -3.63
CA THR A 33 6.53 -3.74 -4.79
C THR A 33 7.78 -2.88 -4.56
N GLN A 34 7.95 -2.31 -3.36
CA GLN A 34 9.13 -1.51 -3.00
C GLN A 34 10.39 -2.37 -2.90
N LEU A 35 10.29 -3.55 -2.26
CA LEU A 35 11.40 -4.50 -2.20
C LEU A 35 11.79 -5.01 -3.59
N ALA A 36 10.82 -5.31 -4.45
CA ALA A 36 11.08 -5.72 -5.83
C ALA A 36 11.81 -4.62 -6.63
N ALA A 37 11.38 -3.36 -6.51
CA ALA A 37 12.04 -2.23 -7.16
C ALA A 37 13.47 -2.01 -6.64
N LEU A 38 13.68 -2.10 -5.32
CA LEU A 38 15.01 -2.01 -4.69
C LEU A 38 15.95 -3.12 -5.17
N LEU A 39 15.48 -4.37 -5.18
CA LEU A 39 16.26 -5.52 -5.65
C LEU A 39 16.59 -5.41 -7.14
N LEU A 40 15.63 -4.99 -7.97
CA LEU A 40 15.85 -4.80 -9.40
C LEU A 40 16.82 -3.65 -9.67
N SER A 41 16.75 -2.57 -8.90
CA SER A 41 17.72 -1.46 -8.94
C SER A 41 19.12 -1.94 -8.56
N ALA A 42 19.24 -2.72 -7.48
CA ALA A 42 20.50 -3.30 -7.03
C ALA A 42 21.09 -4.30 -8.04
N GLN A 43 20.28 -5.13 -8.69
CA GLN A 43 20.74 -6.09 -9.70
C GLN A 43 21.13 -5.45 -11.02
N SER A 44 20.38 -4.45 -11.50
CA SER A 44 20.61 -3.82 -12.81
C SER A 44 21.75 -2.80 -12.79
N GLY A 45 22.12 -2.27 -11.61
CA GLY A 45 23.07 -1.17 -11.48
C GLY A 45 22.59 0.14 -12.11
N GLN A 46 21.32 0.21 -12.52
CA GLN A 46 20.73 1.32 -13.28
C GLN A 46 19.48 1.85 -12.57
N PRO A 47 19.64 2.62 -11.48
CA PRO A 47 18.54 3.05 -10.62
C PRO A 47 17.50 3.92 -11.36
N LEU A 48 17.96 4.77 -12.30
CA LEU A 48 17.07 5.63 -13.09
C LEU A 48 16.15 4.82 -14.02
N THR A 49 16.69 3.79 -14.68
CA THR A 49 15.91 2.92 -15.57
C THR A 49 14.85 2.15 -14.80
N VAL A 50 15.21 1.63 -13.62
CA VAL A 50 14.26 0.92 -12.74
C VAL A 50 13.19 1.85 -12.19
N PHE A 51 13.57 3.08 -11.80
CA PHE A 51 12.61 4.08 -11.37
C PHE A 51 11.59 4.42 -12.46
N LEU A 52 12.05 4.65 -13.69
CA LEU A 52 11.16 4.93 -14.82
C LEU A 52 10.26 3.73 -15.14
N GLY A 53 10.80 2.51 -15.15
CA GLY A 53 10.05 1.28 -15.39
C GLY A 53 8.97 1.05 -14.33
N ALA A 54 9.32 1.18 -13.05
CA ALA A 54 8.38 1.04 -11.93
C ALA A 54 7.31 2.15 -11.94
N SER A 55 7.70 3.38 -12.25
CA SER A 55 6.76 4.52 -12.38
C SER A 55 5.77 4.28 -13.51
N LEU A 56 6.25 3.83 -14.67
CA LEU A 56 5.41 3.54 -15.83
C LEU A 56 4.46 2.36 -15.53
N ALA A 57 4.96 1.30 -14.90
CA ALA A 57 4.13 0.18 -14.45
C ALA A 57 3.02 0.62 -13.49
N LEU A 58 3.34 1.50 -12.53
CA LEU A 58 2.36 2.06 -11.60
C LEU A 58 1.29 2.89 -12.31
N ILE A 59 1.69 3.76 -13.23
CA ILE A 59 0.77 4.58 -14.04
C ILE A 59 -0.15 3.68 -14.86
N CYS A 60 0.40 2.68 -15.55
CA CYS A 60 -0.38 1.74 -16.35
C CYS A 60 -1.37 0.94 -15.48
N SER A 61 -0.91 0.39 -14.36
CA SER A 61 -1.75 -0.35 -13.42
C SER A 61 -2.89 0.53 -12.87
N SER A 62 -2.57 1.75 -12.46
CA SER A 62 -3.56 2.71 -11.96
C SER A 62 -4.56 3.09 -13.04
N LEU A 63 -4.11 3.31 -14.28
CA LEU A 63 -4.99 3.64 -15.40
C LEU A 63 -5.98 2.50 -15.68
N VAL A 64 -5.51 1.26 -15.70
CA VAL A 64 -6.36 0.08 -15.86
C VAL A 64 -7.36 -0.02 -14.70
N GLY A 65 -6.91 0.16 -13.46
CA GLY A 65 -7.77 0.13 -12.27
C GLY A 65 -8.87 1.21 -12.32
N VAL A 66 -8.51 2.44 -12.67
CA VAL A 66 -9.48 3.54 -12.81
C VAL A 66 -10.45 3.28 -13.96
N LEU A 67 -9.98 2.81 -15.11
CA LEU A 67 -10.85 2.55 -16.25
C LEU A 67 -11.86 1.44 -15.96
N LEU A 68 -11.39 0.36 -15.32
CA LEU A 68 -12.23 -0.75 -14.89
C LEU A 68 -13.22 -0.32 -13.80
N GLY A 69 -12.76 0.45 -12.81
CA GLY A 69 -13.62 1.00 -11.75
C GLY A 69 -14.70 1.94 -12.30
N ARG A 70 -14.35 2.81 -13.26
CA ARG A 70 -15.31 3.67 -13.96
C ARG A 70 -16.33 2.84 -14.73
N TRP A 71 -15.89 1.82 -15.46
CA TRP A 71 -16.80 0.92 -16.18
C TRP A 71 -17.76 0.19 -15.22
N LEU A 72 -17.25 -0.37 -14.13
CA LEU A 72 -18.07 -1.00 -13.08
C LEU A 72 -19.07 -0.02 -12.46
N SER A 73 -18.68 1.24 -12.23
CA SER A 73 -19.58 2.27 -11.69
C SER A 73 -20.73 2.65 -12.64
N THR A 74 -20.61 2.39 -13.94
CA THR A 74 -21.72 2.59 -14.89
C THR A 74 -22.73 1.44 -14.88
N MET A 75 -22.29 0.23 -14.48
CA MET A 75 -23.13 -0.97 -14.46
C MET A 75 -23.79 -1.18 -13.10
N MET A 76 -23.17 -0.72 -12.01
CA MET A 76 -23.61 -0.96 -10.64
C MET A 76 -23.70 0.34 -9.84
N PRO A 77 -24.71 0.48 -8.96
CA PRO A 77 -24.80 1.64 -8.09
C PRO A 77 -23.69 1.62 -7.02
N PRO A 78 -23.21 2.79 -6.57
CA PRO A 78 -21.98 2.93 -5.76
C PRO A 78 -22.01 2.12 -4.46
N HIS A 79 -23.17 2.03 -3.80
CA HIS A 79 -23.34 1.24 -2.58
C HIS A 79 -23.10 -0.26 -2.76
N GLN A 80 -23.37 -0.82 -3.95
CA GLN A 80 -23.06 -2.23 -4.22
C GLN A 80 -21.57 -2.42 -4.49
N LEU A 81 -20.94 -1.47 -5.17
CA LEU A 81 -19.51 -1.51 -5.45
C LEU A 81 -18.67 -1.43 -4.17
N GLU A 82 -19.05 -0.54 -3.25
CA GLU A 82 -18.41 -0.42 -1.93
C GLU A 82 -18.55 -1.71 -1.10
N ARG A 83 -19.76 -2.28 -1.03
CA ARG A 83 -20.00 -3.54 -0.33
C ARG A 83 -19.22 -4.70 -0.95
N ALA A 84 -19.19 -4.76 -2.28
CA ALA A 84 -18.44 -5.78 -3.00
C ALA A 84 -16.92 -5.66 -2.73
N ALA A 85 -16.36 -4.45 -2.79
CA ALA A 85 -14.96 -4.20 -2.47
C ALA A 85 -14.63 -4.58 -1.02
N GLY A 86 -15.48 -4.21 -0.05
CA GLY A 86 -15.30 -4.59 1.35
C GLY A 86 -15.37 -6.10 1.57
N LEU A 87 -16.34 -6.79 0.97
CA LEU A 87 -16.44 -8.25 1.01
C LEU A 87 -15.23 -8.93 0.39
N LEU A 88 -14.78 -8.45 -0.76
CA LEU A 88 -13.58 -8.94 -1.43
C LEU A 88 -12.35 -8.77 -0.52
N MET A 89 -12.21 -7.61 0.12
CA MET A 89 -11.10 -7.30 1.03
C MET A 89 -11.07 -8.25 2.23
N VAL A 90 -12.23 -8.49 2.87
CA VAL A 90 -12.34 -9.44 3.99
C VAL A 90 -12.04 -10.86 3.52
N ALA A 91 -12.59 -11.28 2.38
CA ALA A 91 -12.37 -12.61 1.82
C ALA A 91 -10.89 -12.86 1.49
N LEU A 92 -10.24 -11.89 0.83
CA LEU A 92 -8.81 -11.94 0.54
C LEU A 92 -7.99 -11.98 1.83
N GLY A 93 -8.32 -11.15 2.81
CA GLY A 93 -7.65 -11.13 4.12
C GLY A 93 -7.75 -12.48 4.85
N LEU A 94 -8.94 -13.09 4.88
CA LEU A 94 -9.14 -14.42 5.45
C LEU A 94 -8.38 -15.51 4.68
N TRP A 95 -8.36 -15.43 3.36
CA TRP A 95 -7.65 -16.39 2.52
C TRP A 95 -6.13 -16.30 2.71
N LEU A 96 -5.57 -15.09 2.66
CA LEU A 96 -4.16 -14.82 2.94
C LEU A 96 -3.78 -15.23 4.37
N GLY A 97 -4.63 -14.93 5.36
CA GLY A 97 -4.45 -15.37 6.74
C GLY A 97 -4.42 -16.89 6.86
N ARG A 98 -5.36 -17.60 6.20
CA ARG A 98 -5.37 -19.08 6.15
C ARG A 98 -4.10 -19.61 5.49
N GLN A 99 -3.68 -19.04 4.36
CA GLN A 99 -2.44 -19.45 3.69
C GLN A 99 -1.22 -19.23 4.58
N ALA A 100 -1.14 -18.09 5.27
CA ALA A 100 -0.07 -17.80 6.21
C ALA A 100 -0.06 -18.83 7.35
N VAL A 101 -1.21 -19.14 7.95
CA VAL A 101 -1.32 -20.17 9.01
C VAL A 101 -0.91 -21.54 8.50
N LEU A 102 -1.33 -21.95 7.30
CA LEU A 102 -0.99 -23.26 6.74
C LEU A 102 0.49 -23.38 6.34
N HIS A 103 1.13 -22.30 5.90
CA HIS A 103 2.56 -22.30 5.55
C HIS A 103 3.46 -22.14 6.77
N ILE A 104 3.00 -21.44 7.81
CA ILE A 104 3.71 -21.28 9.09
C ILE A 104 3.50 -22.51 9.99
N ALA A 105 2.37 -23.22 9.84
CA ALA A 105 2.14 -24.48 10.53
C ALA A 105 3.27 -25.46 10.17
N PRO A 106 4.02 -25.96 11.15
CA PRO A 106 5.24 -26.73 10.91
C PRO A 106 4.91 -27.98 10.11
N GLN A 107 5.59 -28.16 8.98
CA GLN A 107 5.49 -29.36 8.12
C GLN A 107 6.06 -30.63 8.80
N HIS A 108 6.23 -30.63 10.13
CA HIS A 108 6.82 -31.70 10.93
C HIS A 108 5.76 -32.62 11.58
N LEU A 109 4.47 -32.47 11.27
CA LEU A 109 3.37 -33.25 11.90
C LEU A 109 2.56 -34.15 10.96
N LEU A 110 2.99 -34.37 9.72
CA LEU A 110 2.38 -35.39 8.84
C LEU A 110 3.25 -36.66 8.84
N PRO A 111 2.76 -37.81 9.34
CA PRO A 111 3.43 -39.08 9.16
C PRO A 111 3.43 -39.48 7.67
N SER A 112 4.61 -39.89 7.20
CA SER A 112 4.92 -40.39 5.85
C SER A 112 4.08 -41.59 5.43
#